data_AF-A0A2S4KYI8-F1
#
_entry.id   AF-A0A2S4KYI8-F1
#
_cell.length_a   1.000
_cell.length_b   1.000
_cell.length_c   1.000
_cell.angle_alpha   90.00
_cell.angle_beta   90.00
_cell.angle_gamma   90.00
#
_symmetry.space_group_name_H-M   'P 1'
#
loop_
_entity.id
_entity.type
_entity.pdbx_description
1 polymer ?
#
loop_
_entity_poly.entity_id
_entity_poly.type
_entity_poly.pdbx_seq_one_letter_code
_entity_poly.pdbx_strand_id
1 'polypeptide(L)'
;MKPIREILTSPGAKGPVEGVAPTQHVGRASKGPDEKNIIVSTEAVEQQNITGYVEKEKDRALDRGLDWVVRASGSEPVFLLIVVSLLAWAFLGIPYGNTTDWAVLISDIQAIVSYIFDSFLMRQQLNAYEAGLRVSATLRSRNISTRRMLRQVLGSGLYQRASSAGFEVVGHAQFAAELPTENWVGRMTNLASYFMGHIVTVGLYWACIFIWIGFGHYCNWSDTWQLYINSATSALMVLIFAFLANVRERHNLYIKRCLQCLFELDSAIELKLRTMTGDDIPNEAVVIPAPKMSGVQRGIFYYADLVGTLTGIAILLIVMAVWLAIGPAMQFNSNWWLLIGTYAGLIGLNDGFVLRNVQSKFGDYEDAAFEEANLSDKAIFEDISIPDPAKEHVQDKSLTYRLSMTMGVVCAHEITVVLGVVLIIGLLVGASAMKWTTTGQLLCNIPPSIIESFFMMILITGHNLAESRKRVDLHNMYLRRLKLLTYVNGLGPLEKSQSRDRSDEMML
;
A
#
# COMPACT_ATOMS: atom_id res chain seq x y z
N MET A 1 0.00 34.07 9.24
CA MET A 1 -1.32 33.53 8.84
C MET A 1 -1.29 33.28 7.35
N LYS A 2 -1.50 32.04 6.89
CA LYS A 2 -1.55 31.74 5.44
C LYS A 2 -2.81 32.40 4.83
N PRO A 3 -2.75 32.98 3.63
CA PRO A 3 -3.89 33.63 3.00
C PRO A 3 -5.05 32.65 2.80
N ILE A 4 -6.30 33.11 2.98
CA ILE A 4 -7.53 32.31 2.87
C ILE A 4 -7.62 31.54 1.53
N ARG A 5 -7.04 32.11 0.47
CA ARG A 5 -6.93 31.44 -0.84
C ARG A 5 -6.07 30.18 -0.79
N GLU A 6 -4.96 30.16 -0.03
CA GLU A 6 -4.13 28.97 0.17
C GLU A 6 -4.85 27.90 1.00
N ILE A 7 -5.65 28.31 1.99
CA ILE A 7 -6.47 27.44 2.84
C ILE A 7 -7.64 26.81 2.04
N LEU A 8 -8.17 27.52 1.05
CA LEU A 8 -9.20 27.01 0.13
C LEU A 8 -8.61 26.17 -1.02
N THR A 9 -7.34 26.36 -1.37
CA THR A 9 -6.64 25.55 -2.39
C THR A 9 -5.91 24.33 -1.82
N SER A 10 -5.70 24.26 -0.51
CA SER A 10 -5.01 23.14 0.16
C SER A 10 -5.79 21.81 0.25
N PRO A 11 -7.13 21.76 0.38
CA PRO A 11 -7.81 20.49 0.59
C PRO A 11 -7.82 19.64 -0.68
N GLY A 12 -7.39 18.37 -0.58
CA GLY A 12 -7.28 17.43 -1.70
C GLY A 12 -6.05 17.64 -2.60
N ALA A 13 -5.21 18.63 -2.33
CA ALA A 13 -3.93 18.79 -3.02
C ALA A 13 -2.88 17.88 -2.39
N LYS A 14 -2.39 16.87 -3.13
CA LYS A 14 -1.24 16.07 -2.68
C LYS A 14 0.02 16.94 -2.77
N GLY A 15 0.72 17.10 -1.64
CA GLY A 15 1.96 17.86 -1.58
C GLY A 15 3.15 17.10 -2.18
N PRO A 16 4.27 17.79 -2.44
CA PRO A 16 5.51 17.12 -2.79
C PRO A 16 5.98 16.23 -1.64
N VAL A 17 6.59 15.08 -1.96
CA VAL A 17 7.14 14.14 -0.98
C VAL A 17 8.65 14.17 -1.08
N GLU A 18 9.31 14.51 0.02
CA GLU A 18 10.76 14.52 0.13
C GLU A 18 11.26 13.26 0.85
N GLY A 19 12.38 12.72 0.36
CA GLY A 19 13.11 11.62 0.96
C GLY A 19 14.62 11.83 0.87
N VAL A 20 15.32 11.51 1.96
CA VAL A 20 16.79 11.57 2.07
C VAL A 20 17.25 10.23 2.65
N ALA A 21 18.26 9.63 2.04
CA ALA A 21 18.83 8.39 2.53
C ALA A 21 19.80 8.64 3.71
N PRO A 22 19.67 7.95 4.86
CA PRO A 22 20.54 8.17 6.02
C PRO A 22 22.03 8.02 5.68
N THR A 23 22.83 9.06 5.89
CA THR A 23 24.24 9.08 5.51
C THR A 23 25.05 8.09 6.35
N GLN A 24 25.89 7.29 5.69
CA GLN A 24 26.80 6.39 6.39
C GLN A 24 28.09 7.14 6.77
N HIS A 25 28.51 7.04 8.03
CA HIS A 25 29.73 7.65 8.53
C HIS A 25 30.85 6.63 8.66
N VAL A 26 32.04 6.98 8.18
CA VAL A 26 33.26 6.19 8.35
C VAL A 26 33.90 6.61 9.68
N GLY A 27 33.95 5.70 10.66
CA GLY A 27 34.57 5.98 11.95
C GLY A 27 36.04 6.36 11.78
N ARG A 28 36.39 7.61 12.09
CA ARG A 28 37.80 8.03 12.19
C ARG A 28 38.39 7.35 13.43
N ALA A 29 39.21 6.33 13.26
CA ALA A 29 40.08 5.87 14.32
C ALA A 29 41.04 7.03 14.66
N SER A 30 40.72 7.79 15.70
CA SER A 30 41.66 8.77 16.26
C SER A 30 42.87 8.00 16.80
N LYS A 31 43.98 8.02 16.07
CA LYS A 31 45.30 7.78 16.66
C LYS A 31 45.70 9.06 17.39
N GLY A 32 45.28 9.19 18.64
CA GLY A 32 45.90 10.13 19.58
C GLY A 32 47.02 9.43 20.34
N PRO A 33 48.22 10.01 20.44
CA PRO A 33 49.15 9.65 21.49
C PRO A 33 48.63 10.23 22.81
N ASP A 34 48.87 9.48 23.88
CA ASP A 34 48.74 9.86 25.29
C ASP A 34 47.44 9.50 26.02
N GLU A 35 47.65 8.58 26.95
CA GLU A 35 46.81 8.13 28.05
C GLU A 35 46.30 9.26 28.95
N LYS A 36 45.11 9.01 29.52
CA LYS A 36 44.46 9.70 30.67
C LYS A 36 43.78 11.04 30.36
N ASN A 37 42.57 10.94 29.82
CA ASN A 37 41.35 11.47 30.44
C ASN A 37 40.14 11.11 29.56
N ILE A 38 39.29 10.20 30.05
CA ILE A 38 38.00 9.92 29.42
C ILE A 38 37.06 11.05 29.84
N ILE A 39 37.05 12.13 29.07
CA ILE A 39 35.92 13.04 29.03
C ILE A 39 34.98 12.45 27.98
N VAL A 40 33.88 11.85 28.42
CA VAL A 40 32.80 11.41 27.54
C VAL A 40 32.10 12.65 27.02
N SER A 41 32.58 13.15 25.88
CA SER A 41 31.89 14.18 25.09
C SER A 41 30.53 13.62 24.65
N THR A 42 29.46 14.36 24.93
CA THR A 42 28.06 14.00 24.67
C THR A 42 27.72 13.89 23.17
N GLU A 43 28.65 14.23 22.26
CA GLU A 43 28.51 14.14 20.80
C GLU A 43 28.76 12.73 20.23
N ALA A 44 29.39 11.82 20.98
CA ALA A 44 29.72 10.48 20.50
C ALA A 44 28.52 9.52 20.39
N VAL A 45 27.33 9.93 20.88
CA VAL A 45 26.11 9.10 20.86
C VAL A 45 25.28 9.31 19.57
N GLU A 46 25.54 10.37 18.78
CA GLU A 46 24.74 10.69 17.57
C GLU A 46 25.23 10.03 16.26
N GLN A 47 26.39 9.38 16.23
CA GLN A 47 26.98 8.83 15.00
C GLN A 47 26.79 7.31 14.83
N GLN A 48 25.61 6.79 15.12
CA GLN A 48 25.31 5.38 14.84
C GLN A 48 24.76 5.23 13.41
N ASN A 49 25.46 4.48 12.56
CA ASN A 49 25.05 4.21 11.19
C ASN A 49 23.69 3.50 11.16
N ILE A 50 22.72 4.12 10.48
CA ILE A 50 21.41 3.53 10.24
C ILE A 50 21.50 2.69 8.97
N THR A 51 21.46 1.36 9.10
CA THR A 51 21.63 0.44 7.97
C THR A 51 20.31 -0.06 7.37
N GLY A 52 19.23 -0.07 8.17
CA GLY A 52 17.94 -0.63 7.78
C GLY A 52 16.95 0.35 7.17
N TYR A 53 15.80 -0.18 6.77
CA TYR A 53 14.64 0.62 6.41
C TYR A 53 13.99 1.19 7.69
N VAL A 54 13.93 2.51 7.78
CA VAL A 54 13.26 3.22 8.89
C VAL A 54 12.03 3.92 8.35
N GLU A 55 10.86 3.48 8.83
CA GLU A 55 9.59 4.14 8.51
C GLU A 55 9.52 5.48 9.25
N LYS A 56 9.21 6.57 8.55
CA LYS A 56 9.03 7.89 9.19
C LYS A 56 7.82 7.85 10.12
N GLU A 57 8.03 8.12 11.40
CA GLU A 57 6.92 8.28 12.34
C GLU A 57 6.12 9.55 12.03
N LYS A 58 4.80 9.46 12.22
CA LYS A 58 3.91 10.64 12.16
C LYS A 58 4.05 11.46 13.45
N ASP A 59 4.09 12.78 13.31
CA ASP A 59 4.27 13.71 14.43
C ASP A 59 3.16 13.62 15.49
N ARG A 60 1.93 13.27 15.07
CA ARG A 60 0.75 13.26 15.94
C ARG A 60 0.52 11.88 16.56
N ALA A 61 0.48 11.82 17.89
CA ALA A 61 0.19 10.58 18.64
C ALA A 61 -1.15 9.94 18.28
N LEU A 62 -2.19 10.74 18.05
CA LEU A 62 -3.50 10.23 17.63
C LEU A 62 -3.45 9.55 16.26
N ASP A 63 -2.67 10.10 15.32
CA ASP A 63 -2.50 9.48 14.01
C ASP A 63 -1.74 8.16 14.08
N ARG A 64 -0.75 8.05 14.98
CA ARG A 64 -0.04 6.80 15.28
C ARG A 64 -0.95 5.76 15.92
N GLY A 65 -1.76 6.16 16.91
CA GLY A 65 -2.73 5.27 17.55
C GLY A 65 -3.77 4.74 16.56
N LEU A 66 -4.25 5.60 15.66
CA LEU A 66 -5.18 5.18 14.62
C LEU A 66 -4.51 4.26 13.58
N ASP A 67 -3.27 4.55 13.16
CA ASP A 67 -2.53 3.63 12.29
C ASP A 67 -2.33 2.25 12.93
N TRP A 68 -2.13 2.21 14.26
CA TRP A 68 -2.07 0.96 15.00
C TRP A 68 -3.40 0.20 14.96
N VAL A 69 -4.53 0.87 15.17
CA VAL A 69 -5.87 0.24 15.07
C VAL A 69 -6.10 -0.32 13.66
N VAL A 70 -5.73 0.42 12.63
CA VAL A 70 -5.88 -0.01 11.23
C VAL A 70 -4.97 -1.20 10.87
N ARG A 71 -3.76 -1.24 11.43
CA ARG A 71 -2.88 -2.42 11.30
C ARG A 71 -3.46 -3.62 12.06
N ALA A 72 -3.99 -3.39 13.27
CA ALA A 72 -4.62 -4.43 14.07
C ALA A 72 -5.86 -5.01 13.38
N SER A 73 -6.69 -4.19 12.74
CA SER A 73 -7.87 -4.65 12.00
C SER A 73 -7.53 -5.52 10.78
N GLY A 74 -6.36 -5.29 10.17
CA GLY A 74 -5.83 -6.13 9.09
C GLY A 74 -5.07 -7.37 9.57
N SER A 75 -4.95 -7.61 10.87
CA SER A 75 -4.18 -8.76 11.38
C SER A 75 -4.89 -10.10 11.12
N GLU A 76 -4.10 -11.17 11.00
CA GLU A 76 -4.63 -12.54 10.79
C GLU A 76 -5.61 -12.98 11.90
N PRO A 77 -5.37 -12.71 13.20
CA PRO A 77 -6.32 -13.07 14.25
C PRO A 77 -7.67 -12.37 14.11
N VAL A 78 -7.69 -11.08 13.73
CA VAL A 78 -8.93 -10.33 13.54
C VAL A 78 -9.70 -10.85 12.32
N PHE A 79 -9.00 -11.18 11.23
CA PHE A 79 -9.63 -11.81 10.08
C PHE A 79 -10.30 -13.14 10.44
N LEU A 80 -9.59 -14.02 11.17
CA LEU A 80 -10.14 -15.30 11.62
C LEU A 80 -11.35 -15.11 12.57
N LEU A 81 -11.30 -14.11 13.46
CA LEU A 81 -12.43 -13.77 14.32
C LEU A 81 -13.66 -13.37 13.50
N ILE A 82 -13.48 -12.56 12.46
CA ILE A 82 -14.57 -12.14 11.57
C ILE A 82 -15.15 -13.35 10.83
N VAL A 83 -14.29 -14.25 10.29
CA VAL A 83 -14.75 -15.48 9.63
C VAL A 83 -15.55 -16.36 10.60
N VAL A 84 -15.06 -16.56 11.82
CA VAL A 84 -15.77 -17.32 12.86
C VAL A 84 -17.11 -16.66 13.20
N SER A 85 -17.15 -15.33 13.27
CA SER A 85 -18.38 -14.58 13.55
C SER A 85 -19.40 -14.70 12.43
N LEU A 86 -18.96 -14.68 11.17
CA LEU A 86 -19.81 -14.91 10.00
C LEU A 86 -20.31 -16.35 9.93
N LEU A 87 -19.48 -17.33 10.28
CA LEU A 87 -19.91 -18.73 10.36
C LEU A 87 -20.93 -18.93 11.50
N ALA A 88 -20.67 -18.36 12.68
CA ALA A 88 -21.61 -18.37 13.80
C ALA A 88 -22.94 -17.75 13.40
N TRP A 89 -22.92 -16.64 12.67
CA TRP A 89 -24.13 -16.04 12.08
C TRP A 89 -24.86 -17.02 11.14
N ALA A 90 -24.15 -17.62 10.19
CA ALA A 90 -24.75 -18.54 9.22
C ALA A 90 -25.42 -19.74 9.93
N PHE A 91 -24.77 -20.31 10.95
CA PHE A 91 -25.32 -21.42 11.72
C PHE A 91 -26.49 -21.02 12.63
N LEU A 92 -26.44 -19.85 13.26
CA LEU A 92 -27.56 -19.31 14.05
C LEU A 92 -28.75 -18.90 13.15
N GLY A 93 -28.50 -18.56 11.89
CA GLY A 93 -29.53 -18.31 10.89
C GLY A 93 -30.40 -19.54 10.57
N ILE A 94 -29.93 -20.77 10.83
CA ILE A 94 -30.71 -21.98 10.58
C ILE A 94 -31.96 -22.05 11.49
N PRO A 95 -31.85 -21.92 12.83
CA PRO A 95 -33.02 -21.89 13.71
C PRO A 95 -33.75 -20.54 13.74
N TYR A 96 -33.05 -19.41 13.59
CA TYR A 96 -33.62 -18.07 13.80
C TYR A 96 -33.97 -17.31 12.51
N GLY A 97 -33.62 -17.82 11.33
CA GLY A 97 -33.78 -17.12 10.05
C GLY A 97 -35.22 -16.86 9.60
N ASN A 98 -36.21 -17.44 10.29
CA ASN A 98 -37.63 -17.18 10.03
C ASN A 98 -38.13 -15.86 10.66
N THR A 99 -37.37 -15.22 11.53
CA THR A 99 -37.74 -13.91 12.10
C THR A 99 -37.14 -12.78 11.27
N THR A 100 -37.97 -11.80 10.92
CA THR A 100 -37.52 -10.60 10.17
C THR A 100 -36.51 -9.78 10.99
N ASP A 101 -36.66 -9.77 12.31
CA ASP A 101 -35.77 -9.03 13.21
C ASP A 101 -34.35 -9.60 13.23
N TRP A 102 -34.16 -10.92 13.03
CA TRP A 102 -32.83 -11.52 12.92
C TRP A 102 -32.08 -11.02 11.67
N ALA A 103 -32.77 -11.00 10.52
CA ALA A 103 -32.18 -10.56 9.27
C ALA A 103 -31.84 -9.06 9.29
N VAL A 104 -32.73 -8.22 9.84
CA VAL A 104 -32.52 -6.77 9.94
C VAL A 104 -31.36 -6.45 10.89
N LEU A 105 -31.41 -6.96 12.13
CA LEU A 105 -30.41 -6.66 13.16
C LEU A 105 -28.99 -7.02 12.70
N ILE A 106 -28.80 -8.21 12.14
CA ILE A 106 -27.46 -8.64 11.73
C ILE A 106 -26.99 -7.89 10.48
N SER A 107 -27.88 -7.64 9.52
CA SER A 107 -27.53 -6.86 8.33
C SER A 107 -27.03 -5.45 8.71
N ASP A 108 -27.63 -4.82 9.71
CA ASP A 108 -27.23 -3.47 10.13
C ASP A 108 -25.92 -3.47 10.93
N ILE A 109 -25.69 -4.50 11.76
CA ILE A 109 -24.37 -4.70 12.40
C ILE A 109 -23.29 -4.85 11.32
N GLN A 110 -23.56 -5.65 10.29
CA GLN A 110 -22.62 -5.84 9.17
C GLN A 110 -22.38 -4.52 8.42
N ALA A 111 -23.42 -3.71 8.17
CA ALA A 111 -23.28 -2.42 7.52
C ALA A 111 -22.41 -1.43 8.33
N ILE A 112 -22.58 -1.40 9.65
CA ILE A 112 -21.71 -0.60 10.55
C ILE A 112 -20.25 -1.07 10.45
N VAL A 113 -20.03 -2.39 10.48
CA VAL A 113 -18.69 -2.97 10.36
C VAL A 113 -18.06 -2.62 9.00
N SER A 114 -18.79 -2.80 7.90
CA SER A 114 -18.33 -2.43 6.56
C SER A 114 -17.92 -0.96 6.49
N TYR A 115 -18.74 -0.06 7.03
CA TYR A 115 -18.44 1.37 7.02
C TYR A 115 -17.17 1.75 7.81
N ILE A 116 -16.90 1.05 8.91
CA ILE A 116 -15.62 1.18 9.63
C ILE A 116 -14.45 0.70 8.76
N PHE A 117 -14.62 -0.43 8.08
CA PHE A 117 -13.59 -1.00 7.22
C PHE A 117 -13.31 -0.15 5.98
N ASP A 118 -14.29 0.55 5.40
CA ASP A 118 -14.05 1.51 4.32
C ASP A 118 -13.08 2.61 4.75
N SER A 119 -13.32 3.18 5.92
CA SER A 119 -12.45 4.21 6.50
C SER A 119 -11.04 3.66 6.74
N PHE A 120 -10.93 2.43 7.24
CA PHE A 120 -9.64 1.77 7.47
C PHE A 120 -8.90 1.46 6.17
N LEU A 121 -9.59 0.94 5.15
CA LEU A 121 -8.99 0.65 3.85
C LEU A 121 -8.54 1.91 3.13
N MET A 122 -9.31 3.00 3.22
CA MET A 122 -8.91 4.31 2.70
C MET A 122 -7.64 4.79 3.39
N ARG A 123 -7.57 4.67 4.73
CA ARG A 123 -6.38 5.04 5.49
C ARG A 123 -5.16 4.17 5.14
N GLN A 124 -5.33 2.85 4.98
CA GLN A 124 -4.27 1.97 4.50
C GLN A 124 -3.75 2.42 3.13
N GLN A 125 -4.66 2.79 2.21
CA GLN A 125 -4.30 3.24 0.86
C GLN A 125 -3.50 4.56 0.88
N LEU A 126 -3.91 5.53 1.71
CA LEU A 126 -3.20 6.80 1.88
C LEU A 126 -1.80 6.59 2.47
N ASN A 127 -1.69 5.77 3.52
CA ASN A 127 -0.43 5.47 4.18
C ASN A 127 0.53 4.72 3.25
N ALA A 128 0.04 3.73 2.50
CA ALA A 128 0.84 2.96 1.55
C ALA A 128 1.39 3.85 0.42
N TYR A 129 0.58 4.76 -0.10
CA TYR A 129 1.00 5.72 -1.12
C TYR A 129 2.12 6.64 -0.62
N GLU A 130 1.97 7.25 0.56
CA GLU A 130 3.00 8.15 1.10
C GLU A 130 4.31 7.39 1.39
N ALA A 131 4.21 6.20 1.98
CA ALA A 131 5.36 5.35 2.24
C ALA A 131 6.08 4.96 0.95
N GLY A 132 5.33 4.55 -0.08
CA GLY A 132 5.83 4.19 -1.41
C GLY A 132 6.63 5.30 -2.07
N LEU A 133 6.07 6.52 -2.12
CA LEU A 133 6.79 7.67 -2.67
C LEU A 133 8.05 7.99 -1.88
N ARG A 134 7.99 7.98 -0.55
CA ARG A 134 9.17 8.25 0.29
C ARG A 134 10.27 7.22 0.09
N VAL A 135 9.91 5.94 -0.07
CA VAL A 135 10.86 4.87 -0.40
C VAL A 135 11.53 5.12 -1.74
N SER A 136 10.77 5.43 -2.79
CA SER A 136 11.35 5.77 -4.11
C SER A 136 12.31 6.97 -4.01
N ALA A 137 11.90 8.05 -3.33
CA ALA A 137 12.76 9.23 -3.13
C ALA A 137 14.06 8.87 -2.41
N THR A 138 13.98 8.00 -1.40
CA THR A 138 15.14 7.56 -0.61
C THR A 138 16.09 6.68 -1.43
N LEU A 139 15.56 5.75 -2.23
CA LEU A 139 16.35 4.92 -3.15
C LEU A 139 17.07 5.78 -4.19
N ARG A 140 16.40 6.79 -4.73
CA ARG A 140 17.00 7.76 -5.67
C ARG A 140 18.09 8.60 -5.01
N SER A 141 17.86 9.08 -3.79
CA SER A 141 18.85 9.81 -2.99
C SER A 141 20.12 8.98 -2.81
N ARG A 142 19.96 7.69 -2.47
CA ARG A 142 21.08 6.74 -2.34
C ARG A 142 21.81 6.53 -3.66
N ASN A 143 21.08 6.35 -4.76
CA ASN A 143 21.66 6.15 -6.09
C ASN A 143 22.53 7.33 -6.54
N ILE A 144 22.10 8.56 -6.28
CA ILE A 144 22.85 9.77 -6.62
C ILE A 144 24.23 9.75 -5.94
N SER A 145 24.25 9.52 -4.62
CA SER A 145 25.50 9.45 -3.85
C SER A 145 26.38 8.27 -4.26
N THR A 146 25.79 7.08 -4.42
CA THR A 146 26.51 5.89 -4.88
C THR A 146 27.16 6.12 -6.24
N ARG A 147 26.42 6.69 -7.20
CA ARG A 147 26.93 7.01 -8.54
C ARG A 147 28.04 8.06 -8.50
N ARG A 148 27.90 9.10 -7.68
CA ARG A 148 28.92 10.14 -7.46
C ARG A 148 30.24 9.52 -6.97
N MET A 149 30.17 8.75 -5.87
CA MET A 149 31.36 8.15 -5.27
C MET A 149 31.98 7.11 -6.20
N LEU A 150 31.17 6.30 -6.89
CA LEU A 150 31.67 5.30 -7.82
C LEU A 150 32.45 5.93 -8.99
N ARG A 151 31.95 7.04 -9.54
CA ARG A 151 32.67 7.83 -10.55
C ARG A 151 33.98 8.38 -10.01
N GLN A 152 34.02 8.84 -8.77
CA GLN A 152 35.26 9.30 -8.13
C GLN A 152 36.27 8.16 -7.96
N VAL A 153 35.83 6.97 -7.50
CA VAL A 153 36.71 5.79 -7.37
C VAL A 153 37.28 5.41 -8.74
N LEU A 154 36.43 5.29 -9.76
CA LEU A 154 36.85 4.90 -11.12
C LEU A 154 37.72 5.95 -11.81
N GLY A 155 37.46 7.24 -11.55
CA GLY A 155 38.23 8.36 -12.10
C GLY A 155 39.58 8.60 -11.39
N SER A 156 39.72 8.16 -10.13
CA SER A 156 40.95 8.35 -9.35
C SER A 156 42.15 7.59 -9.92
N GLY A 157 41.92 6.54 -10.71
CA GLY A 157 42.98 5.66 -11.20
C GLY A 157 43.71 4.90 -10.09
N LEU A 158 43.20 4.91 -8.85
CA LEU A 158 43.78 4.20 -7.69
C LEU A 158 43.26 2.78 -7.53
N TYR A 159 42.17 2.45 -8.22
CA TYR A 159 41.50 1.16 -8.12
C TYR A 159 41.37 0.52 -9.50
N GLN A 160 41.68 -0.77 -9.59
CA GLN A 160 41.52 -1.52 -10.84
C GLN A 160 40.06 -1.93 -11.02
N ARG A 161 39.52 -1.75 -12.23
CA ARG A 161 38.18 -2.24 -12.56
C ARG A 161 38.13 -3.75 -12.38
N ALA A 162 37.14 -4.23 -11.65
CA ALA A 162 36.91 -5.65 -11.49
C ALA A 162 36.49 -6.26 -12.86
N SER A 163 37.12 -7.37 -13.28
CA SER A 163 36.83 -8.03 -14.55
C SER A 163 35.44 -8.68 -14.55
N SER A 164 34.63 -8.40 -15.57
CA SER A 164 33.24 -8.85 -15.69
C SER A 164 33.08 -10.38 -15.84
N ALA A 165 34.15 -11.11 -16.14
CA ALA A 165 34.09 -12.53 -16.52
C ALA A 165 34.01 -13.53 -15.36
N GLY A 166 34.13 -13.08 -14.09
CA GLY A 166 34.16 -13.97 -12.91
C GLY A 166 33.05 -13.74 -11.87
N PHE A 167 32.13 -12.80 -12.11
CA PHE A 167 31.09 -12.44 -11.13
C PHE A 167 29.78 -13.18 -11.43
N GLU A 168 29.74 -14.48 -11.15
CA GLU A 168 28.47 -15.05 -10.72
C GLU A 168 28.07 -14.37 -9.41
N VAL A 169 26.76 -14.26 -9.14
CA VAL A 169 26.25 -13.77 -7.85
C VAL A 169 26.65 -14.81 -6.79
N VAL A 170 27.92 -14.82 -6.39
CA VAL A 170 28.43 -15.66 -5.32
C VAL A 170 27.75 -15.15 -4.07
N GLY A 171 26.85 -15.96 -3.52
CA GLY A 171 26.09 -15.62 -2.32
C GLY A 171 27.04 -15.14 -1.23
N HIS A 172 27.06 -13.83 -0.97
CA HIS A 172 27.71 -13.30 0.21
C HIS A 172 26.99 -13.92 1.41
N ALA A 173 27.65 -14.77 2.19
CA ALA A 173 27.05 -15.47 3.33
C ALA A 173 26.32 -14.53 4.33
N GLN A 174 26.64 -13.23 4.32
CA GLN A 174 25.98 -12.20 5.12
C GLN A 174 24.66 -11.66 4.54
N PHE A 175 24.48 -11.71 3.22
CA PHE A 175 23.31 -11.16 2.50
C PHE A 175 22.68 -12.16 1.51
N ALA A 176 23.07 -13.43 1.51
CA ALA A 176 22.52 -14.48 0.66
C ALA A 176 21.14 -14.99 1.13
N ALA A 177 20.51 -14.31 2.07
CA ALA A 177 19.10 -14.54 2.35
C ALA A 177 18.31 -14.09 1.12
N GLU A 178 17.72 -15.06 0.41
CA GLU A 178 16.69 -14.78 -0.57
C GLU A 178 15.62 -13.85 0.06
N LEU A 179 14.91 -13.08 -0.77
CA LEU A 179 13.79 -12.29 -0.27
C LEU A 179 12.85 -13.19 0.56
N PRO A 180 12.23 -12.66 1.63
CA PRO A 180 11.49 -13.47 2.60
C PRO A 180 10.57 -14.50 1.92
N THR A 181 10.67 -15.78 2.30
CA THR A 181 9.79 -16.81 1.75
C THR A 181 8.40 -16.71 2.37
N GLU A 182 7.36 -17.05 1.60
CA GLU A 182 5.99 -16.99 2.09
C GLU A 182 5.66 -18.15 3.04
N ASN A 183 5.15 -17.81 4.22
CA ASN A 183 4.58 -18.74 5.19
C ASN A 183 3.39 -19.51 4.58
N TRP A 184 3.07 -20.70 5.12
CA TRP A 184 1.96 -21.53 4.65
C TRP A 184 0.60 -20.82 4.69
N VAL A 185 0.31 -20.08 5.77
CA VAL A 185 -0.86 -19.20 5.87
C VAL A 185 -0.86 -18.18 4.73
N GLY A 186 0.29 -17.60 4.42
CA GLY A 186 0.46 -16.68 3.30
C GLY A 186 0.15 -17.32 1.95
N ARG A 187 0.54 -18.58 1.74
CA ARG A 187 0.22 -19.32 0.51
C ARG A 187 -1.29 -19.58 0.37
N MET A 188 -1.96 -19.96 1.46
CA MET A 188 -3.41 -20.14 1.46
C MET A 188 -4.16 -18.84 1.18
N THR A 189 -3.77 -17.74 1.84
CA THR A 189 -4.37 -16.42 1.61
C THR A 189 -4.11 -15.92 0.19
N ASN A 190 -2.95 -16.19 -0.39
CA ASN A 190 -2.66 -15.88 -1.80
C ASN A 190 -3.54 -16.67 -2.76
N LEU A 191 -3.74 -17.97 -2.50
CA LEU A 191 -4.64 -18.79 -3.29
C LEU A 191 -6.09 -18.27 -3.21
N ALA A 192 -6.54 -17.93 -2.00
CA ALA A 192 -7.85 -17.33 -1.77
C ALA A 192 -7.98 -15.97 -2.49
N SER A 193 -6.93 -15.14 -2.47
CA SER A 193 -6.94 -13.83 -3.13
C SER A 193 -6.98 -13.98 -4.65
N TYR A 194 -6.22 -14.93 -5.19
CA TYR A 194 -6.26 -15.26 -6.60
C TYR A 194 -7.65 -15.74 -7.03
N PHE A 195 -8.30 -16.57 -6.23
CA PHE A 195 -9.66 -17.04 -6.49
C PHE A 195 -10.68 -15.90 -6.41
N MET A 196 -10.68 -15.10 -5.34
CA MET A 196 -11.64 -14.01 -5.13
C MET A 196 -11.49 -12.88 -6.14
N GLY A 197 -10.25 -12.55 -6.53
CA GLY A 197 -9.94 -11.54 -7.56
C GLY A 197 -9.98 -12.09 -8.99
N HIS A 198 -10.43 -13.33 -9.22
CA HIS A 198 -10.50 -13.87 -10.56
C HIS A 198 -11.73 -13.33 -11.32
N ILE A 199 -11.57 -13.03 -12.61
CA ILE A 199 -12.68 -12.48 -13.43
C ILE A 199 -13.88 -13.42 -13.50
N VAL A 200 -13.65 -14.73 -13.45
CA VAL A 200 -14.73 -15.73 -13.43
C VAL A 200 -15.52 -15.62 -12.14
N THR A 201 -14.88 -15.38 -11.00
CA THR A 201 -15.56 -15.19 -9.72
C THR A 201 -16.41 -13.93 -9.73
N VAL A 202 -15.90 -12.84 -10.32
CA VAL A 202 -16.67 -11.61 -10.57
C VAL A 202 -17.86 -11.86 -11.51
N GLY A 203 -17.67 -12.67 -12.55
CA GLY A 203 -18.74 -13.08 -13.46
C GLY A 203 -19.81 -13.93 -12.79
N LEU A 204 -19.41 -14.88 -11.94
CA LEU A 204 -20.32 -15.70 -11.13
C LEU A 204 -21.10 -14.86 -10.13
N TYR A 205 -20.47 -13.86 -9.50
CA TYR A 205 -21.15 -12.90 -8.64
C TYR A 205 -22.32 -12.23 -9.36
N TRP A 206 -22.08 -11.65 -10.54
CA TRP A 206 -23.15 -11.03 -11.34
C TRP A 206 -24.20 -12.03 -11.82
N ALA A 207 -23.79 -13.25 -12.20
CA ALA A 207 -24.74 -14.30 -12.56
C ALA A 207 -25.70 -14.62 -11.40
N CYS A 208 -25.20 -14.71 -10.16
CA CYS A 208 -26.03 -14.90 -8.98
C CYS A 208 -26.99 -13.72 -8.74
N ILE A 209 -26.53 -12.47 -8.93
CA ILE A 209 -27.39 -11.29 -8.81
C ILE A 209 -28.51 -11.32 -9.87
N PHE A 210 -28.21 -11.63 -11.13
CA PHE A 210 -29.23 -11.71 -12.19
C PHE A 210 -30.24 -12.84 -11.94
N ILE A 211 -29.77 -13.99 -11.44
CA ILE A 211 -30.66 -15.08 -11.03
C ILE A 211 -31.60 -14.60 -9.92
N TRP A 212 -31.07 -13.97 -8.87
CA TRP A 212 -31.88 -13.42 -7.78
C TRP A 212 -32.93 -12.42 -8.26
N ILE A 213 -32.56 -11.50 -9.17
CA ILE A 213 -33.49 -10.56 -9.81
C ILE A 213 -34.61 -11.31 -10.54
N GLY A 214 -34.26 -12.37 -11.30
CA GLY A 214 -35.22 -13.19 -12.04
C GLY A 214 -36.25 -13.89 -11.14
N PHE A 215 -35.87 -14.27 -9.92
CA PHE A 215 -36.78 -14.84 -8.93
C PHE A 215 -37.70 -13.81 -8.26
N GLY A 216 -37.43 -12.50 -8.40
CA GLY A 216 -38.22 -11.44 -7.79
C GLY A 216 -39.72 -11.50 -8.16
N HIS A 217 -40.03 -11.80 -9.43
CA HIS A 217 -41.42 -11.96 -9.88
C HIS A 217 -42.14 -13.12 -9.15
N TYR A 218 -41.49 -14.27 -8.99
CA TYR A 218 -42.07 -15.42 -8.29
C TYR A 218 -42.27 -15.15 -6.78
N CYS A 219 -41.47 -14.26 -6.21
CA CYS A 219 -41.57 -13.83 -4.81
C CYS A 219 -42.43 -12.57 -4.62
N ASN A 220 -43.19 -12.13 -5.64
CA ASN A 220 -44.01 -10.92 -5.67
C ASN A 220 -43.26 -9.65 -5.23
N TRP A 221 -41.95 -9.57 -5.49
CA TRP A 221 -41.10 -8.45 -5.06
C TRP A 221 -41.18 -8.13 -3.56
N SER A 222 -41.47 -9.14 -2.73
CA SER A 222 -41.68 -9.00 -1.28
C SER A 222 -40.47 -8.44 -0.53
N ASP A 223 -40.73 -7.77 0.59
CA ASP A 223 -39.69 -7.27 1.49
C ASP A 223 -38.78 -8.40 2.01
N THR A 224 -39.33 -9.60 2.24
CA THR A 224 -38.55 -10.77 2.65
C THR A 224 -37.53 -11.19 1.59
N TRP A 225 -37.92 -11.19 0.31
CA TRP A 225 -37.01 -11.48 -0.81
C TRP A 225 -35.89 -10.45 -0.92
N GLN A 226 -36.18 -9.17 -0.63
CA GLN A 226 -35.20 -8.08 -0.56
C GLN A 226 -34.26 -8.24 0.65
N LEU A 227 -34.79 -8.56 1.83
CA LEU A 227 -33.99 -8.75 3.05
C LEU A 227 -32.99 -9.90 2.95
N TYR A 228 -33.35 -10.99 2.25
CA TYR A 228 -32.42 -12.10 2.03
C TYR A 228 -31.17 -11.69 1.24
N ILE A 229 -31.34 -10.95 0.15
CA ILE A 229 -30.16 -10.47 -0.59
C ILE A 229 -29.41 -9.41 0.20
N ASN A 230 -30.10 -8.55 0.94
CA ASN A 230 -29.48 -7.51 1.74
C ASN A 230 -28.53 -8.10 2.79
N SER A 231 -29.01 -9.11 3.51
CA SER A 231 -28.21 -9.82 4.51
C SER A 231 -27.08 -10.63 3.87
N ALA A 232 -27.33 -11.33 2.75
CA ALA A 232 -26.30 -12.12 2.06
C ALA A 232 -25.17 -11.23 1.50
N THR A 233 -25.52 -10.11 0.86
CA THR A 233 -24.55 -9.17 0.30
C THR A 233 -23.77 -8.44 1.40
N SER A 234 -24.43 -8.05 2.50
CA SER A 234 -23.76 -7.45 3.66
C SER A 234 -22.74 -8.41 4.29
N ALA A 235 -23.10 -9.69 4.45
CA ALA A 235 -22.19 -10.72 4.95
C ALA A 235 -20.98 -10.92 4.03
N LEU A 236 -21.22 -10.98 2.72
CA LEU A 236 -20.16 -11.05 1.71
C LEU A 236 -19.25 -9.82 1.77
N MET A 237 -19.83 -8.63 1.95
CA MET A 237 -19.09 -7.37 2.04
C MET A 237 -18.12 -7.39 3.23
N VAL A 238 -18.60 -7.74 4.43
CA VAL A 238 -17.77 -7.86 5.64
C VAL A 238 -16.63 -8.86 5.42
N LEU A 239 -16.92 -10.00 4.78
CA LEU A 239 -15.89 -10.98 4.45
C LEU A 239 -14.83 -10.39 3.51
N ILE A 240 -15.24 -9.73 2.43
CA ILE A 240 -14.34 -9.14 1.44
C ILE A 240 -13.52 -8.01 2.07
N PHE A 241 -14.12 -7.16 2.90
CA PHE A 241 -13.42 -6.08 3.61
C PHE A 241 -12.34 -6.60 4.53
N ALA A 242 -12.70 -7.54 5.41
CA ALA A 242 -11.77 -8.15 6.34
C ALA A 242 -10.64 -8.87 5.57
N PHE A 243 -10.99 -9.56 4.49
CA PHE A 243 -10.02 -10.24 3.64
C PHE A 243 -9.06 -9.26 2.96
N LEU A 244 -9.57 -8.19 2.34
CA LEU A 244 -8.75 -7.19 1.66
C LEU A 244 -7.85 -6.44 2.64
N ALA A 245 -8.36 -6.07 3.82
CA ALA A 245 -7.56 -5.45 4.87
C ALA A 245 -6.43 -6.37 5.33
N ASN A 246 -6.71 -7.68 5.43
CA ASN A 246 -5.71 -8.68 5.79
C ASN A 246 -4.64 -8.90 4.73
N VAL A 247 -5.05 -9.05 3.47
CA VAL A 247 -4.11 -9.20 2.34
C VAL A 247 -3.20 -7.98 2.25
N ARG A 248 -3.75 -6.77 2.34
CA ARG A 248 -2.98 -5.52 2.28
C ARG A 248 -1.97 -5.40 3.42
N GLU A 249 -2.38 -5.67 4.66
CA GLU A 249 -1.46 -5.57 5.80
C GLU A 249 -0.33 -6.59 5.71
N ARG A 250 -0.65 -7.84 5.34
CA ARG A 250 0.36 -8.89 5.12
C ARG A 250 1.33 -8.51 4.01
N HIS A 251 0.84 -7.97 2.89
CA HIS A 251 1.67 -7.49 1.80
C HIS A 251 2.57 -6.32 2.24
N ASN A 252 2.05 -5.37 3.01
CA ASN A 252 2.85 -4.28 3.57
C ASN A 252 3.97 -4.79 4.47
N LEU A 253 3.71 -5.79 5.33
CA LEU A 253 4.75 -6.42 6.15
C LEU A 253 5.82 -7.11 5.29
N TYR A 254 5.41 -7.78 4.22
CA TYR A 254 6.33 -8.40 3.26
C TYR A 254 7.22 -7.35 2.57
N ILE A 255 6.64 -6.27 2.04
CA ILE A 255 7.39 -5.16 1.41
C ILE A 255 8.40 -4.59 2.41
N LYS A 256 7.99 -4.32 3.66
CA LYS A 256 8.89 -3.75 4.68
C LYS A 256 10.12 -4.63 4.93
N ARG A 257 9.95 -5.95 4.95
CA ARG A 257 11.08 -6.88 5.06
C ARG A 257 11.98 -6.86 3.81
N CYS A 258 11.40 -6.77 2.62
CA CYS A 258 12.19 -6.64 1.38
C CYS A 258 12.99 -5.33 1.36
N LEU A 259 12.35 -4.22 1.77
CA LEU A 259 12.99 -2.92 1.89
C LEU A 259 14.10 -2.93 2.94
N GLN A 260 13.92 -3.63 4.07
CA GLN A 260 14.97 -3.81 5.07
C GLN A 260 16.24 -4.41 4.44
N CYS A 261 16.11 -5.54 3.73
CA CYS A 261 17.25 -6.19 3.07
C CYS A 261 17.87 -5.30 1.98
N LEU A 262 17.05 -4.59 1.21
CA LEU A 262 17.51 -3.68 0.17
C LEU A 262 18.31 -2.50 0.76
N PHE A 263 17.82 -1.90 1.83
CA PHE A 263 18.45 -0.75 2.49
C PHE A 263 19.73 -1.15 3.22
N GLU A 264 19.80 -2.36 3.79
CA GLU A 264 21.02 -2.90 4.38
C GLU A 264 22.13 -3.07 3.33
N LEU A 265 21.79 -3.60 2.15
CA LEU A 265 22.73 -3.68 1.03
C LEU A 265 23.17 -2.29 0.56
N ASP A 266 22.24 -1.37 0.39
CA ASP A 266 22.53 0.02 0.00
C ASP A 266 23.48 0.70 0.99
N SER A 267 23.24 0.52 2.28
CA SER A 267 24.06 1.10 3.34
C SER A 267 25.47 0.48 3.35
N ALA A 268 25.59 -0.83 3.11
CA ALA A 268 26.88 -1.51 2.99
C ALA A 268 27.68 -1.02 1.78
N ILE A 269 27.03 -0.84 0.63
CA ILE A 269 27.64 -0.29 -0.59
C ILE A 269 28.14 1.13 -0.32
N GLU A 270 27.29 1.99 0.24
CA GLU A 270 27.65 3.39 0.53
C GLU A 270 28.82 3.46 1.50
N LEU A 271 28.77 2.73 2.61
CA LEU A 271 29.84 2.74 3.60
C LEU A 271 31.18 2.33 2.98
N LYS A 272 31.17 1.31 2.11
CA LYS A 272 32.37 0.85 1.40
C LYS A 272 32.91 1.92 0.45
N LEU A 273 32.03 2.56 -0.33
CA LEU A 273 32.42 3.62 -1.26
C LEU A 273 32.94 4.87 -0.54
N ARG A 274 32.32 5.27 0.58
CA ARG A 274 32.81 6.36 1.43
C ARG A 274 34.18 6.04 2.03
N THR A 275 34.41 4.78 2.42
CA THR A 275 35.72 4.34 2.90
C THR A 275 36.80 4.43 1.80
N MET A 276 36.44 4.14 0.54
CA MET A 276 37.38 4.23 -0.60
C MET A 276 37.65 5.67 -1.06
N THR A 277 36.62 6.53 -1.03
CA THR A 277 36.70 7.90 -1.54
C THR A 277 37.08 8.93 -0.48
N GLY A 278 36.84 8.63 0.80
CA GLY A 278 36.85 9.60 1.88
C GLY A 278 35.67 10.59 1.83
N ASP A 279 34.63 10.32 1.05
CA ASP A 279 33.47 11.20 0.88
C ASP A 279 32.65 11.31 2.20
N ASP A 280 32.61 12.52 2.76
CA ASP A 280 31.84 12.91 3.95
C ASP A 280 30.62 13.77 3.61
N ILE A 281 30.34 14.00 2.33
CA ILE A 281 29.22 14.84 1.88
C ILE A 281 27.90 14.07 2.13
N PRO A 282 26.93 14.69 2.81
CA PRO A 282 25.65 14.04 3.10
C PRO A 282 24.88 13.71 1.82
N ASN A 283 24.00 12.71 1.91
CA ASN A 283 23.14 12.33 0.79
C ASN A 283 22.15 13.45 0.44
N GLU A 284 21.94 13.67 -0.85
CA GLU A 284 21.08 14.73 -1.36
C GLU A 284 19.60 14.39 -1.16
N ALA A 285 18.79 15.41 -0.82
CA ALA A 285 17.35 15.27 -0.74
C ALA A 285 16.72 15.15 -2.12
N VAL A 286 15.88 14.13 -2.31
CA VAL A 286 15.09 13.96 -3.53
C VAL A 286 13.65 14.33 -3.23
N VAL A 287 13.11 15.25 -4.03
CA VAL A 287 11.72 15.68 -3.96
C VAL A 287 10.96 15.08 -5.13
N ILE A 288 9.96 14.24 -4.83
CA ILE A 288 8.99 13.78 -5.82
C ILE A 288 7.92 14.87 -5.94
N PRO A 289 7.73 15.45 -7.15
CA PRO A 289 6.80 16.55 -7.34
C PRO A 289 5.36 16.09 -7.14
N ALA A 290 4.52 17.02 -6.69
CA ALA A 290 3.09 16.80 -6.61
C ALA A 290 2.51 16.49 -8.01
N PRO A 291 1.63 15.49 -8.14
CA PRO A 291 1.00 15.18 -9.41
C PRO A 291 0.06 16.29 -9.88
N LYS A 292 -0.03 16.46 -11.20
CA LYS A 292 -1.03 17.35 -11.83
C LYS A 292 -2.38 16.65 -11.86
N MET A 293 -3.44 17.33 -11.40
CA MET A 293 -4.77 16.73 -11.25
C MET A 293 -5.87 17.63 -11.80
N SER A 294 -6.95 17.01 -12.29
CA SER A 294 -8.19 17.70 -12.68
C SER A 294 -8.94 18.23 -11.44
N GLY A 295 -9.88 19.16 -11.64
CA GLY A 295 -10.72 19.66 -10.54
C GLY A 295 -11.58 18.57 -9.89
N VAL A 296 -12.11 17.64 -10.71
CA VAL A 296 -12.90 16.49 -10.24
C VAL A 296 -12.02 15.57 -9.41
N GLN A 297 -10.84 15.19 -9.92
CA GLN A 297 -9.90 14.34 -9.20
C GLN A 297 -9.46 14.96 -7.86
N ARG A 298 -9.28 16.30 -7.81
CA ARG A 298 -9.01 17.00 -6.55
C ARG A 298 -10.15 16.87 -5.55
N GLY A 299 -11.40 16.95 -6.02
CA GLY A 299 -12.58 16.70 -5.18
C GLY A 299 -12.62 15.28 -4.63
N ILE A 300 -12.31 14.29 -5.47
CA ILE A 300 -12.23 12.88 -5.06
C ILE A 300 -11.16 12.69 -3.97
N PHE A 301 -9.96 13.27 -4.15
CA PHE A 301 -8.92 13.17 -3.13
C PHE A 301 -9.23 13.92 -1.85
N TYR A 302 -9.93 15.05 -1.93
CA TYR A 302 -10.41 15.73 -0.73
C TYR A 302 -11.36 14.84 0.08
N TYR A 303 -12.31 14.19 -0.59
CA TYR A 303 -13.20 13.24 0.06
C TYR A 303 -12.43 12.03 0.63
N ALA A 304 -11.48 11.48 -0.12
CA ALA A 304 -10.63 10.39 0.37
C ALA A 304 -9.83 10.77 1.62
N ASP A 305 -9.28 12.00 1.65
CA ASP A 305 -8.60 12.53 2.83
C ASP A 305 -9.56 12.76 3.99
N LEU A 306 -10.79 13.21 3.73
CA LEU A 306 -11.83 13.34 4.77
C LEU A 306 -12.12 11.97 5.41
N VAL A 307 -12.41 10.94 4.61
CA VAL A 307 -12.79 9.60 5.07
C VAL A 307 -11.62 8.87 5.73
N GLY A 308 -10.42 8.92 5.15
CA GLY A 308 -9.25 8.19 5.66
C GLY A 308 -8.51 8.84 6.84
N THR A 309 -8.88 10.06 7.23
CA THR A 309 -8.25 10.77 8.35
C THR A 309 -9.07 10.68 9.64
N LEU A 310 -8.49 11.18 10.74
CA LEU A 310 -9.18 11.25 12.03
C LEU A 310 -10.51 12.02 11.94
N THR A 311 -10.62 12.96 11.00
CA THR A 311 -11.86 13.72 10.77
C THR A 311 -13.01 12.80 10.33
N GLY A 312 -12.78 11.89 9.40
CA GLY A 312 -13.79 10.92 8.97
C GLY A 312 -14.28 10.03 10.11
N ILE A 313 -13.34 9.55 10.93
CA ILE A 313 -13.67 8.74 12.11
C ILE A 313 -14.44 9.54 13.16
N ALA A 314 -14.09 10.81 13.38
CA ALA A 314 -14.85 11.68 14.28
C ALA A 314 -16.29 11.89 13.77
N ILE A 315 -16.47 12.10 12.47
CA ILE A 315 -17.80 12.21 11.84
C ILE A 315 -18.59 10.92 12.04
N LEU A 316 -17.96 9.77 11.76
CA LEU A 316 -18.55 8.45 12.00
C LEU A 316 -19.03 8.30 13.44
N LEU A 317 -18.20 8.61 14.43
CA LEU A 317 -18.56 8.52 15.85
C LEU A 317 -19.72 9.45 16.21
N ILE A 318 -19.76 10.67 15.65
CA ILE A 318 -20.86 11.61 15.87
C ILE A 318 -22.16 11.05 15.28
N VAL A 319 -22.14 10.55 14.05
CA VAL A 319 -23.33 9.96 13.40
C VAL A 319 -23.84 8.78 14.22
N MET A 320 -22.95 7.89 14.67
CA MET A 320 -23.32 6.76 15.53
C MET A 320 -23.90 7.20 16.88
N ALA A 321 -23.33 8.23 17.50
CA ALA A 321 -23.84 8.77 18.77
C ALA A 321 -25.23 9.41 18.61
N VAL A 322 -25.44 10.18 17.53
CA VAL A 322 -26.73 10.80 17.22
C VAL A 322 -27.78 9.72 16.93
N TRP A 323 -27.44 8.70 16.15
CA TRP A 323 -28.32 7.57 15.89
C TRP A 323 -28.68 6.83 17.19
N LEU A 324 -27.71 6.54 18.05
CA LEU A 324 -27.99 5.88 19.33
C LEU A 324 -28.87 6.75 20.25
N ALA A 325 -28.68 8.07 20.24
CA ALA A 325 -29.43 9.01 21.08
C ALA A 325 -30.91 9.17 20.65
N ILE A 326 -31.20 9.07 19.35
CA ILE A 326 -32.57 9.15 18.82
C ILE A 326 -33.31 7.81 18.94
N GLY A 327 -32.57 6.69 18.97
CA GLY A 327 -33.14 5.35 19.04
C GLY A 327 -34.23 5.13 20.10
N PRO A 328 -34.10 5.62 21.35
CA PRO A 328 -35.16 5.51 22.35
C PRO A 328 -36.48 6.16 21.94
N ALA A 329 -36.44 7.33 21.27
CA ALA A 329 -37.64 8.02 20.78
C ALA A 329 -38.34 7.24 19.66
N MET A 330 -37.56 6.47 18.89
CA MET A 330 -38.02 5.63 17.79
C MET A 330 -38.24 4.16 18.21
N GLN A 331 -38.14 3.87 19.52
CA GLN A 331 -38.31 2.55 20.13
C GLN A 331 -37.41 1.44 19.60
N PHE A 332 -36.31 1.78 18.90
CA PHE A 332 -35.43 0.81 18.24
C PHE A 332 -36.19 -0.25 17.42
N ASN A 333 -37.25 0.16 16.72
CA ASN A 333 -38.00 -0.75 15.85
C ASN A 333 -37.18 -1.12 14.60
N SER A 334 -37.62 -2.13 13.84
CA SER A 334 -36.89 -2.62 12.67
C SER A 334 -36.68 -1.53 11.60
N ASN A 335 -37.57 -0.53 11.54
CA ASN A 335 -37.44 0.61 10.63
C ASN A 335 -36.32 1.58 11.07
N TRP A 336 -36.11 1.76 12.38
CA TRP A 336 -35.02 2.57 12.94
C TRP A 336 -33.66 1.89 12.75
N TRP A 337 -33.60 0.57 12.92
CA TRP A 337 -32.41 -0.22 12.63
C TRP A 337 -32.04 -0.11 11.16
N LEU A 338 -32.99 -0.32 10.24
CA LEU A 338 -32.73 -0.31 8.80
C LEU A 338 -32.25 1.06 8.26
N LEU A 339 -32.53 2.15 8.98
CA LEU A 339 -32.03 3.49 8.66
C LEU A 339 -30.50 3.59 8.75
N ILE A 340 -29.84 2.91 9.70
CA ILE A 340 -28.37 2.93 9.77
C ILE A 340 -27.77 2.15 8.60
N GLY A 341 -28.37 1.01 8.24
CA GLY A 341 -27.98 0.23 7.07
C GLY A 341 -28.14 1.03 5.78
N THR A 342 -29.21 1.83 5.67
CA THR A 342 -29.43 2.72 4.52
C THR A 342 -28.36 3.79 4.40
N TYR A 343 -28.03 4.46 5.50
CA TYR A 343 -26.95 5.46 5.53
C TYR A 343 -25.61 4.81 5.16
N ALA A 344 -25.27 3.69 5.82
CA ALA A 344 -24.02 2.97 5.59
C ALA A 344 -23.92 2.49 4.13
N GLY A 345 -24.98 1.94 3.54
CA GLY A 345 -24.99 1.50 2.15
C GLY A 345 -24.75 2.65 1.16
N LEU A 346 -25.42 3.81 1.34
CA LEU A 346 -25.23 4.95 0.44
C LEU A 346 -23.82 5.54 0.53
N ILE A 347 -23.26 5.65 1.73
CA ILE A 347 -21.88 6.14 1.93
C ILE A 347 -20.87 5.11 1.43
N GLY A 348 -21.06 3.82 1.76
CA GLY A 348 -20.21 2.72 1.31
C GLY A 348 -20.15 2.60 -0.20
N LEU A 349 -21.27 2.80 -0.90
CA LEU A 349 -21.28 2.88 -2.37
C LEU A 349 -20.35 3.99 -2.89
N ASN A 350 -20.43 5.19 -2.32
CA ASN A 350 -19.55 6.28 -2.70
C ASN A 350 -18.08 5.96 -2.35
N ASP A 351 -17.84 5.39 -1.17
CA ASP A 351 -16.51 4.98 -0.72
C ASP A 351 -15.91 3.91 -1.64
N GLY A 352 -16.68 2.95 -2.13
CA GLY A 352 -16.25 1.95 -3.10
C GLY A 352 -15.78 2.56 -4.42
N PHE A 353 -16.53 3.52 -4.97
CA PHE A 353 -16.12 4.26 -6.17
C PHE A 353 -14.85 5.07 -5.94
N VAL A 354 -14.80 5.84 -4.84
CA VAL A 354 -13.66 6.69 -4.50
C VAL A 354 -12.42 5.83 -4.26
N LEU A 355 -12.53 4.77 -3.46
CA LEU A 355 -11.42 3.90 -3.09
C LEU A 355 -10.82 3.24 -4.33
N ARG A 356 -11.65 2.83 -5.31
CA ARG A 356 -11.14 2.26 -6.57
C ARG A 356 -10.41 3.30 -7.42
N ASN A 357 -10.96 4.50 -7.55
CA ASN A 357 -10.28 5.59 -8.26
C ASN A 357 -8.94 5.95 -7.59
N VAL A 358 -8.95 6.16 -6.28
CA VAL A 358 -7.78 6.51 -5.47
C VAL A 358 -6.71 5.44 -5.56
N GLN A 359 -7.09 4.16 -5.43
CA GLN A 359 -6.14 3.05 -5.56
C GLN A 359 -5.43 3.06 -6.91
N SER A 360 -6.17 3.24 -8.01
CA SER A 360 -5.57 3.28 -9.34
C SER A 360 -4.65 4.48 -9.51
N LYS A 361 -5.10 5.68 -9.13
CA LYS A 361 -4.30 6.91 -9.30
C LYS A 361 -3.04 6.91 -8.45
N PHE A 362 -3.13 6.46 -7.20
CA PHE A 362 -1.95 6.32 -6.35
C PHE A 362 -1.00 5.25 -6.88
N GLY A 363 -1.52 4.14 -7.41
CA GLY A 363 -0.72 3.13 -8.11
C GLY A 363 0.05 3.73 -9.27
N ASP A 364 -0.62 4.44 -10.18
CA ASP A 364 0.04 5.07 -11.35
C ASP A 364 1.18 6.04 -10.93
N TYR A 365 0.96 6.82 -9.86
CA TYR A 365 1.98 7.74 -9.35
C TYR A 365 3.14 7.04 -8.64
N GLU A 366 2.83 5.99 -7.86
CA GLU A 366 3.85 5.18 -7.21
C GLU A 366 4.71 4.43 -8.24
N ASP A 367 4.07 3.79 -9.23
CA ASP A 367 4.73 3.08 -10.32
C ASP A 367 5.67 4.02 -11.10
N ALA A 368 5.22 5.24 -11.42
CA ALA A 368 6.06 6.24 -12.09
C ALA A 368 7.28 6.64 -11.24
N ALA A 369 7.11 6.80 -9.93
CA ALA A 369 8.20 7.14 -9.02
C ALA A 369 9.19 5.97 -8.88
N PHE A 370 8.71 4.73 -8.77
CA PHE A 370 9.57 3.55 -8.70
C PHE A 370 10.30 3.30 -10.02
N GLU A 371 9.67 3.56 -11.17
CA GLU A 371 10.34 3.41 -12.45
C GLU A 371 11.50 4.40 -12.61
N GLU A 372 11.37 5.62 -12.09
CA GLU A 372 12.50 6.56 -12.06
C GLU A 372 13.66 6.06 -11.18
N ALA A 373 13.36 5.39 -10.06
CA ALA A 373 14.38 4.72 -9.25
C ALA A 373 15.04 3.55 -10.01
N ASN A 374 14.25 2.73 -10.72
CA ASN A 374 14.74 1.65 -11.58
C ASN A 374 15.66 2.15 -12.70
N LEU A 375 15.29 3.26 -13.37
CA LEU A 375 16.11 3.87 -14.41
C LEU A 375 17.42 4.41 -13.82
N SER A 376 17.37 5.00 -12.63
CA SER A 376 18.57 5.45 -11.92
C SER A 376 19.49 4.29 -11.55
N ASP A 377 18.96 3.12 -11.21
CA ASP A 377 19.76 1.91 -10.97
C ASP A 377 20.46 1.45 -12.24
N LYS A 378 19.71 1.32 -13.34
CA LYS A 378 20.24 0.91 -14.64
C LYS A 378 21.36 1.82 -15.11
N ALA A 379 21.22 3.13 -14.87
CA ALA A 379 22.26 4.10 -15.21
C ALA A 379 23.58 3.90 -14.44
N ILE A 380 23.55 3.33 -13.22
CA ILE A 380 24.77 2.95 -12.50
C ILE A 380 25.46 1.78 -13.20
N PHE A 381 24.69 0.79 -13.69
CA PHE A 381 25.22 -0.37 -14.41
C PHE A 381 25.82 0.01 -15.77
N GLU A 382 25.20 0.98 -16.46
CA GLU A 382 25.75 1.57 -17.69
C GLU A 382 27.09 2.27 -17.42
N ASP A 383 27.18 3.08 -16.36
CA ASP A 383 28.41 3.80 -15.98
C ASP A 383 29.59 2.83 -15.71
N ILE A 384 29.32 1.66 -15.14
CA ILE A 384 30.35 0.63 -14.86
C ILE A 384 30.51 -0.41 -15.98
N SER A 385 29.72 -0.30 -17.06
CA SER A 385 29.73 -1.21 -18.22
C SER A 385 29.49 -2.67 -17.85
N ILE A 386 28.57 -2.93 -16.90
CA ILE A 386 28.17 -4.28 -16.50
C ILE A 386 26.72 -4.53 -16.95
N PRO A 387 26.40 -5.70 -17.53
CA PRO A 387 25.03 -6.01 -17.93
C PRO A 387 24.10 -6.09 -16.71
N ASP A 388 22.88 -5.55 -16.86
CA ASP A 388 21.82 -5.63 -15.85
C ASP A 388 21.51 -7.10 -15.51
N PRO A 389 21.63 -7.54 -14.25
CA PRO A 389 21.29 -8.91 -13.85
C PRO A 389 19.78 -9.19 -13.85
N ALA A 390 18.93 -8.16 -13.88
CA ALA A 390 17.48 -8.33 -13.82
C ALA A 390 16.93 -9.05 -15.06
N LYS A 391 16.17 -10.14 -14.84
CA LYS A 391 15.58 -10.96 -15.91
C LYS A 391 14.08 -11.21 -15.72
N GLU A 392 13.56 -11.05 -14.51
CA GLU A 392 12.17 -11.38 -14.22
C GLU A 392 11.21 -10.27 -14.62
N HIS A 393 10.15 -10.66 -15.32
CA HIS A 393 9.06 -9.78 -15.75
C HIS A 393 7.75 -10.52 -15.49
N VAL A 394 6.71 -9.79 -15.09
CA VAL A 394 5.37 -10.36 -14.97
C VAL A 394 4.87 -10.73 -16.38
N GLN A 395 4.38 -11.97 -16.56
CA GLN A 395 3.83 -12.40 -17.85
C GLN A 395 2.38 -11.92 -18.02
N ASP A 396 2.19 -10.87 -18.82
CA ASP A 396 0.90 -10.19 -18.97
C ASP A 396 -0.01 -10.72 -20.12
N LYS A 397 0.18 -11.97 -20.57
CA LYS A 397 -0.40 -12.43 -21.84
C LYS A 397 -1.80 -13.06 -21.77
N SER A 398 -2.35 -13.35 -20.59
CA SER A 398 -3.64 -14.08 -20.50
C SER A 398 -4.85 -13.20 -20.84
N LEU A 399 -5.89 -13.77 -21.45
CA LEU A 399 -7.14 -13.06 -21.75
C LEU A 399 -7.82 -12.54 -20.47
N THR A 400 -7.83 -13.36 -19.42
CA THR A 400 -8.33 -13.00 -18.09
C THR A 400 -7.64 -11.74 -17.56
N TYR A 401 -6.30 -11.69 -17.66
CA TYR A 401 -5.54 -10.53 -17.22
C TYR A 401 -5.95 -9.26 -17.96
N ARG A 402 -6.06 -9.32 -19.29
CA ARG A 402 -6.45 -8.16 -20.11
C ARG A 402 -7.86 -7.66 -19.78
N LEU A 403 -8.79 -8.59 -19.55
CA LEU A 403 -10.18 -8.27 -19.23
C LEU A 403 -10.30 -7.67 -17.83
N SER A 404 -9.60 -8.23 -16.84
CA SER A 404 -9.48 -7.67 -15.49
C SER A 404 -8.85 -6.27 -15.50
N MET A 405 -7.79 -6.06 -16.29
CA MET A 405 -7.14 -4.74 -16.41
C MET A 405 -8.09 -3.71 -17.01
N THR A 406 -8.77 -4.05 -18.09
CA THR A 406 -9.73 -3.16 -18.76
C THR A 406 -10.88 -2.79 -17.82
N MET A 407 -11.46 -3.79 -17.15
CA MET A 407 -12.50 -3.56 -16.13
C MET A 407 -11.98 -2.64 -15.01
N GLY A 408 -10.74 -2.88 -14.56
CA GLY A 408 -10.07 -2.06 -13.57
C GLY A 408 -9.96 -0.60 -13.99
N VAL A 409 -9.55 -0.31 -15.23
CA VAL A 409 -9.39 1.06 -15.75
C VAL A 409 -10.74 1.78 -15.81
N VAL A 410 -11.77 1.13 -16.33
CA VAL A 410 -13.12 1.71 -16.42
C VAL A 410 -13.66 2.02 -15.02
N CYS A 411 -13.55 1.07 -14.09
CA CYS A 411 -14.03 1.21 -12.72
C CYS A 411 -13.29 2.30 -11.93
N ALA A 412 -12.04 2.59 -12.28
CA ALA A 412 -11.24 3.61 -11.61
C ALA A 412 -11.37 5.02 -12.21
N HIS A 413 -12.13 5.20 -13.29
CA HIS A 413 -12.24 6.50 -13.94
C HIS A 413 -12.99 7.53 -13.08
N GLU A 414 -12.61 8.81 -13.16
CA GLU A 414 -13.24 9.89 -12.38
C GLU A 414 -14.75 10.04 -12.69
N ILE A 415 -15.14 9.82 -13.95
CA ILE A 415 -16.55 9.80 -14.39
C ILE A 415 -17.34 8.72 -13.65
N THR A 416 -16.74 7.56 -13.37
CA THR A 416 -17.42 6.47 -12.66
C THR A 416 -17.80 6.88 -11.25
N VAL A 417 -16.96 7.68 -10.57
CA VAL A 417 -17.29 8.28 -9.26
C VAL A 417 -18.46 9.28 -9.38
N VAL A 418 -18.45 10.14 -10.40
CA VAL A 418 -19.55 11.09 -10.65
C VAL A 418 -20.87 10.36 -10.92
N LEU A 419 -20.84 9.28 -11.71
CA LEU A 419 -22.01 8.43 -11.95
C LEU A 419 -22.50 7.77 -10.65
N GLY A 420 -21.60 7.39 -9.75
CA GLY A 420 -21.95 6.91 -8.40
C GLY A 420 -22.74 7.94 -7.60
N VAL A 421 -22.31 9.20 -7.60
CA VAL A 421 -23.04 10.30 -6.93
C VAL A 421 -24.42 10.52 -7.57
N VAL A 422 -24.50 10.51 -8.91
CA VAL A 422 -25.78 10.62 -9.63
C VAL A 422 -26.71 9.46 -9.26
N LEU A 423 -26.18 8.24 -9.16
CA LEU A 423 -26.93 7.08 -8.73
C LEU A 423 -27.47 7.25 -7.31
N ILE A 424 -26.65 7.70 -6.35
CA ILE A 424 -27.07 7.98 -4.97
C ILE A 424 -28.23 8.98 -4.94
N ILE A 425 -28.14 10.08 -5.71
CA ILE A 425 -29.22 11.06 -5.81
C ILE A 425 -30.49 10.41 -6.37
N GLY A 426 -30.38 9.58 -7.40
CA GLY A 426 -31.51 8.83 -7.97
C GLY A 426 -32.17 7.90 -6.96
N LEU A 427 -31.39 7.17 -6.17
CA LEU A 427 -31.89 6.29 -5.11
C LEU A 427 -32.62 7.09 -4.02
N LEU A 428 -32.06 8.22 -3.59
CA LEU A 428 -32.67 9.11 -2.59
C LEU A 428 -34.01 9.69 -3.08
N VAL A 429 -34.09 10.09 -4.35
CA VAL A 429 -35.35 10.55 -4.97
C VAL A 429 -36.37 9.42 -4.99
N GLY A 430 -35.95 8.20 -5.37
CA GLY A 430 -36.80 7.01 -5.36
C GLY A 430 -37.34 6.69 -3.96
N ALA A 431 -36.48 6.62 -2.95
CA ALA A 431 -36.86 6.38 -1.57
C ALA A 431 -37.80 7.46 -1.01
N SER A 432 -37.56 8.73 -1.37
CA SER A 432 -38.41 9.85 -0.98
C SER A 432 -39.80 9.76 -1.63
N ALA A 433 -39.88 9.38 -2.92
CA ALA A 433 -41.16 9.14 -3.59
C ALA A 433 -41.94 7.98 -2.94
N MET A 434 -41.22 6.98 -2.43
CA MET A 434 -41.77 5.86 -1.65
C MET A 434 -42.00 6.21 -0.16
N LYS A 435 -41.84 7.47 0.25
CA LYS A 435 -42.04 7.95 1.62
C LYS A 435 -41.21 7.20 2.68
N TRP A 436 -40.02 6.73 2.32
CA TRP A 436 -39.11 6.04 3.24
C TRP A 436 -39.73 4.80 3.92
N THR A 437 -40.62 4.10 3.22
CA THR A 437 -41.08 2.76 3.62
C THR A 437 -39.92 1.77 3.67
N THR A 438 -40.13 0.58 4.25
CA THR A 438 -39.14 -0.50 4.27
C THR A 438 -38.53 -0.74 2.88
N THR A 439 -39.37 -0.86 1.85
CA THR A 439 -38.93 -1.01 0.46
C THR A 439 -38.13 0.20 -0.04
N GLY A 440 -38.54 1.42 0.32
CA GLY A 440 -37.81 2.64 -0.05
C GLY A 440 -36.42 2.73 0.58
N GLN A 441 -36.27 2.25 1.81
CA GLN A 441 -34.96 2.17 2.48
C GLN A 441 -34.10 1.01 1.92
N LEU A 442 -34.70 -0.15 1.65
CA LEU A 442 -34.01 -1.28 1.01
C LEU A 442 -33.54 -0.93 -0.42
N LEU A 443 -34.26 -0.08 -1.15
CA LEU A 443 -33.82 0.50 -2.42
C LEU A 443 -32.52 1.30 -2.28
N CYS A 444 -32.30 1.95 -1.13
CA CYS A 444 -31.08 2.69 -0.82
C CYS A 444 -30.02 1.84 -0.11
N ASN A 445 -30.25 0.54 0.11
CA ASN A 445 -29.29 -0.35 0.77
C ASN A 445 -28.80 -1.46 -0.19
N ILE A 446 -29.72 -2.16 -0.86
CA ILE A 446 -29.42 -3.33 -1.68
C ILE A 446 -28.60 -2.98 -2.94
N PRO A 447 -29.04 -2.08 -3.84
CA PRO A 447 -28.22 -1.72 -5.00
C PRO A 447 -26.85 -1.15 -4.61
N PRO A 448 -26.74 -0.25 -3.62
CA PRO A 448 -25.46 0.20 -3.08
C PRO A 448 -24.54 -0.95 -2.64
N SER A 449 -25.04 -1.85 -1.77
CA SER A 449 -24.30 -3.01 -1.28
C SER A 449 -23.82 -3.94 -2.40
N ILE A 450 -24.65 -4.17 -3.42
CA ILE A 450 -24.28 -4.98 -4.60
C ILE A 450 -23.12 -4.33 -5.37
N ILE A 451 -23.26 -3.05 -5.69
CA ILE A 451 -22.27 -2.34 -6.49
C ILE A 451 -20.95 -2.22 -5.72
N GLU A 452 -21.03 -1.88 -4.44
CA GLU A 452 -19.87 -1.79 -3.55
C GLU A 452 -19.14 -3.13 -3.43
N SER A 453 -19.85 -4.23 -3.19
CA SER A 453 -19.27 -5.59 -3.17
C SER A 453 -18.51 -5.89 -4.47
N PHE A 454 -19.10 -5.53 -5.62
CA PHE A 454 -18.43 -5.65 -6.91
C PHE A 454 -17.14 -4.81 -6.97
N PHE A 455 -17.16 -3.55 -6.55
CA PHE A 455 -15.95 -2.72 -6.48
C PHE A 455 -14.88 -3.31 -5.58
N MET A 456 -15.25 -3.89 -4.44
CA MET A 456 -14.31 -4.55 -3.54
C MET A 456 -13.65 -5.79 -4.16
N MET A 457 -14.39 -6.59 -4.94
CA MET A 457 -13.79 -7.69 -5.70
C MET A 457 -12.82 -7.18 -6.78
N ILE A 458 -13.15 -6.10 -7.47
CA ILE A 458 -12.24 -5.45 -8.44
C ILE A 458 -11.02 -4.86 -7.72
N LEU A 459 -11.16 -4.32 -6.51
CA LEU A 459 -10.04 -3.82 -5.69
C LEU A 459 -9.07 -4.95 -5.32
N ILE A 460 -9.56 -6.15 -4.97
CA ILE A 460 -8.72 -7.34 -4.74
C ILE A 460 -7.93 -7.67 -6.02
N THR A 461 -8.62 -7.68 -7.16
CA THR A 461 -7.99 -7.95 -8.47
C THR A 461 -6.87 -6.95 -8.75
N GLY A 462 -7.16 -5.65 -8.60
CA GLY A 462 -6.19 -4.59 -8.78
C GLY A 462 -5.01 -4.69 -7.81
N HIS A 463 -5.27 -5.06 -6.56
CA HIS A 463 -4.22 -5.26 -5.55
C HIS A 463 -3.30 -6.42 -5.91
N ASN A 464 -3.83 -7.59 -6.29
CA ASN A 464 -3.03 -8.76 -6.68
C ASN A 464 -2.12 -8.45 -7.88
N LEU A 465 -2.64 -7.71 -8.87
CA LEU A 465 -1.87 -7.30 -10.05
C LEU A 465 -0.75 -6.30 -9.70
N ALA A 466 -1.01 -5.37 -8.78
CA ALA A 466 -0.01 -4.41 -8.30
C ALA A 466 1.05 -5.13 -7.45
N GLU A 467 0.64 -6.01 -6.55
CA GLU A 467 1.53 -6.81 -5.71
C GLU A 467 2.50 -7.67 -6.54
N SER A 468 1.98 -8.38 -7.55
CA SER A 468 2.83 -9.24 -8.40
C SER A 468 3.92 -8.43 -9.12
N ARG A 469 3.58 -7.22 -9.61
CA ARG A 469 4.54 -6.32 -10.25
C ARG A 469 5.58 -5.81 -9.26
N LYS A 470 5.11 -5.30 -8.12
CA LYS A 470 5.97 -4.74 -7.07
C LYS A 470 6.96 -5.76 -6.50
N ARG A 471 6.57 -7.03 -6.37
CA ARG A 471 7.46 -8.12 -5.94
C ARG A 471 8.59 -8.35 -6.93
N VAL A 472 8.28 -8.39 -8.23
CA VAL A 472 9.27 -8.54 -9.30
C VAL A 472 10.21 -7.33 -9.33
N ASP A 473 9.67 -6.10 -9.20
CA ASP A 473 10.48 -4.89 -9.19
C ASP A 473 11.46 -4.85 -8.01
N LEU A 474 10.98 -5.12 -6.79
CA LEU A 474 11.84 -5.20 -5.60
C LEU A 474 12.89 -6.30 -5.71
N HIS A 475 12.54 -7.46 -6.27
CA HIS A 475 13.49 -8.54 -6.52
C HIS A 475 14.57 -8.13 -7.51
N ASN A 476 14.19 -7.50 -8.62
CA ASN A 476 15.14 -7.00 -9.61
C ASN A 476 16.07 -5.92 -9.03
N MET A 477 15.54 -4.99 -8.23
CA MET A 477 16.35 -3.98 -7.51
C MET A 477 17.32 -4.65 -6.53
N TYR A 478 16.86 -5.67 -5.80
CA TYR A 478 17.68 -6.43 -4.87
C TYR A 478 18.86 -7.13 -5.58
N LEU A 479 18.60 -7.83 -6.69
CA LEU A 479 19.64 -8.48 -7.49
C LEU A 479 20.67 -7.48 -8.05
N ARG A 480 20.21 -6.30 -8.47
CA ARG A 480 21.09 -5.20 -8.89
C ARG A 480 21.98 -4.74 -7.73
N ARG A 481 21.44 -4.52 -6.53
CA ARG A 481 22.24 -4.13 -5.36
C ARG A 481 23.26 -5.18 -4.97
N LEU A 482 22.86 -6.45 -4.98
CA LEU A 482 23.77 -7.54 -4.65
C LEU A 482 24.96 -7.58 -5.63
N LYS A 483 24.69 -7.48 -6.94
CA LYS A 483 25.74 -7.44 -7.96
C LYS A 483 26.62 -6.19 -7.85
N LEU A 484 26.03 -5.04 -7.53
CA LEU A 484 26.77 -3.80 -7.32
C LEU A 484 27.70 -3.91 -6.10
N LEU A 485 27.23 -4.49 -5.00
CA LEU A 485 28.06 -4.76 -3.82
C LEU A 485 29.24 -5.69 -4.16
N THR A 486 28.99 -6.77 -4.90
CA THR A 486 30.05 -7.68 -5.34
C THR A 486 31.08 -6.94 -6.22
N TYR A 487 30.62 -6.09 -7.14
CA TYR A 487 31.50 -5.27 -7.97
C TYR A 487 32.37 -4.33 -7.13
N VAL A 488 31.77 -3.58 -6.20
CA VAL A 488 32.48 -2.65 -5.33
C VAL A 488 33.47 -3.38 -4.42
N ASN A 489 33.13 -4.57 -3.92
CA ASN A 489 34.04 -5.40 -3.13
C ASN A 489 35.22 -5.93 -3.96
N GLY A 490 35.02 -6.14 -5.26
CA GLY A 490 36.07 -6.52 -6.21
C GLY A 490 37.02 -5.39 -6.60
N LEU A 491 36.74 -4.14 -6.24
CA LEU A 491 37.64 -3.01 -6.49
C LEU A 491 38.85 -3.08 -5.53
N GLY A 492 39.97 -3.58 -6.05
CA GLY A 492 41.25 -3.62 -5.33
C GLY A 492 42.08 -2.35 -5.57
N PRO A 493 42.82 -1.85 -4.56
CA PRO A 493 43.80 -0.79 -4.77
C PRO A 493 44.88 -1.30 -5.73
N LEU A 494 45.29 -0.46 -6.68
CA LEU A 494 46.44 -0.74 -7.53
C LEU A 494 47.68 -0.85 -6.64
N GLU A 495 48.25 -2.05 -6.53
CA GLU A 495 49.58 -2.21 -5.97
C GLU A 495 50.52 -1.32 -6.79
N LYS A 496 51.09 -0.29 -6.15
CA LYS A 496 52.23 0.42 -6.71
C LYS A 496 53.29 -0.63 -6.96
N SER A 497 53.55 -0.97 -8.22
CA SER A 497 54.77 -1.64 -8.62
C SER A 497 55.92 -0.77 -8.13
N GLN A 498 56.46 -1.11 -6.95
CA GLN A 498 57.69 -0.52 -6.47
C GLN A 498 58.76 -0.93 -7.47
N SER A 499 59.12 0.03 -8.31
CA SER A 499 60.41 0.13 -8.96
C SER A 499 61.52 -0.06 -7.91
N ARG A 500 61.95 -1.31 -7.75
CA ARG A 500 63.19 -1.67 -7.08
C ARG A 500 64.01 -2.56 -8.00
N ASP A 501 64.16 -2.07 -9.23
CA ASP A 501 65.03 -2.62 -10.26
C ASP A 501 65.92 -1.48 -10.76
N ARG A 502 66.80 -1.02 -9.86
CA ARG A 502 67.92 -0.07 -10.10
C ARG A 502 68.76 0.09 -8.83
N SER A 503 69.38 -0.99 -8.39
CA SER A 503 70.49 -0.91 -7.42
C SER A 503 71.62 -1.91 -7.66
N ASP A 504 71.51 -2.83 -8.63
CA ASP A 504 72.54 -3.86 -8.87
C ASP A 504 73.39 -3.65 -10.14
N GLU A 505 73.34 -2.47 -10.77
CA GLU A 505 74.17 -2.15 -11.95
C GLU A 505 75.05 -0.91 -11.72
N MET A 506 75.70 -0.83 -10.55
CA MET A 506 76.82 0.09 -10.30
C MET A 506 77.77 -0.46 -9.23
N MET A 507 78.24 -1.69 -9.40
CA MET A 507 79.53 -2.16 -8.87
C MET A 507 80.09 -3.28 -9.77
N LEU A 508 80.63 -2.86 -10.92
CA LEU A 508 81.67 -3.57 -11.64
C LEU A 508 82.74 -2.56 -12.06
#